data_AF-A0A3D5X5K8-F1
#
_entry.id   AF-A0A3D5X5K8-F1
#
_cell.length_a   1.000
_cell.length_b   1.000
_cell.length_c   1.000
_cell.angle_alpha   90.00
_cell.angle_beta   90.00
_cell.angle_gamma   90.00
#
_symmetry.space_group_name_H-M   'P 1'
#
loop_
_entity.id
_entity.type
_entity.pdbx_description
1 polymer ?
#
loop_
_entity_poly.entity_id
_entity_poly.type
_entity_poly.pdbx_seq_one_letter_code
_entity_poly.pdbx_strand_id
1 'polypeptide(L)'
;MTNTKYFKRNNFTPSIKHEPDKDLGLCIVLPSYNETELEDALNALANCKKPTCSVEVIVVVNYPEDASAAIVANALECIKVIETADRNINSGSFRFLAIPAFNLIIKHAGVGLARRTGMNEAAWRLLKSKSDYKIIACFDADSGCSENYLCELEQLWISKPETAACSIRYEHPLEGDSFSPEVYQAIAQYELHLRYYVDAGRYIKHPFSYQTVGSSMACS
;
A
#
# COMPACT_ATOMS: atom_id res chain seq x y z
N MET A 1 17.10 16.55 -14.07
CA MET A 1 16.54 17.80 -13.48
C MET A 1 15.00 17.90 -13.59
N THR A 2 14.28 16.88 -14.03
CA THR A 2 12.83 16.93 -14.32
C THR A 2 11.91 16.47 -13.17
N ASN A 3 12.40 15.70 -12.20
CA ASN A 3 11.53 15.01 -11.22
C ASN A 3 10.96 15.90 -10.10
N THR A 4 11.45 17.13 -9.92
CA THR A 4 10.95 18.02 -8.86
C THR A 4 9.79 18.92 -9.28
N LYS A 5 9.46 18.99 -10.58
CA LYS A 5 8.38 19.85 -11.09
C LYS A 5 6.99 19.41 -10.58
N TYR A 6 6.79 18.10 -10.44
CA TYR A 6 5.55 17.54 -9.87
C TYR A 6 5.33 18.01 -8.43
N PHE A 7 6.34 17.86 -7.56
CA PHE A 7 6.23 18.22 -6.15
C PHE A 7 6.04 19.72 -5.94
N LYS A 8 6.74 20.55 -6.73
CA LYS A 8 6.52 22.00 -6.73
C LYS A 8 5.10 22.38 -7.16
N ARG A 9 4.57 21.77 -8.23
CA ARG A 9 3.21 22.04 -8.72
C ARG A 9 2.13 21.64 -7.71
N ASN A 10 2.36 20.57 -6.96
CA ASN A 10 1.40 20.05 -5.98
C ASN A 10 1.64 20.60 -4.56
N ASN A 11 2.52 21.59 -4.37
CA ASN A 11 2.91 22.13 -3.06
C ASN A 11 3.24 21.04 -2.04
N PHE A 12 3.90 19.96 -2.48
CA PHE A 12 4.22 18.84 -1.63
C PHE A 12 5.28 19.22 -0.60
N THR A 13 5.06 18.81 0.65
CA THR A 13 6.03 18.91 1.73
C THR A 13 6.19 17.52 2.35
N PRO A 14 7.41 16.98 2.46
CA PRO A 14 7.62 15.66 3.02
C PRO A 14 7.24 15.64 4.50
N SER A 15 6.45 14.64 4.90
CA SER A 15 6.08 14.39 6.28
C SER A 15 7.23 13.72 7.03
N ILE A 16 7.94 12.80 6.38
CA ILE A 16 9.02 12.02 6.99
C ILE A 16 10.34 12.78 6.82
N LYS A 17 10.98 13.12 7.94
CA LYS A 17 12.14 14.03 7.94
C LYS A 17 13.50 13.36 7.79
N HIS A 18 13.63 12.10 8.18
CA HIS A 18 14.88 11.36 7.99
C HIS A 18 15.03 10.92 6.54
N GLU A 19 16.28 10.84 6.07
CA GLU A 19 16.58 10.38 4.73
C GLU A 19 16.32 8.87 4.59
N PRO A 20 15.85 8.41 3.41
CA PRO A 20 15.73 6.98 3.13
C PRO A 20 17.10 6.33 3.01
N ASP A 21 17.12 5.00 3.09
CA ASP A 21 18.30 4.21 2.74
C ASP A 21 18.71 4.46 1.27
N LYS A 22 20.02 4.37 0.98
CA LYS A 22 20.56 4.67 -0.34
C LYS A 22 20.08 3.68 -1.41
N ASP A 23 19.74 2.46 -1.00
CA ASP A 23 19.32 1.38 -1.88
C ASP A 23 17.81 1.14 -1.78
N LEU A 24 17.03 2.11 -1.30
CA LEU A 24 15.56 2.06 -1.27
C LEU A 24 15.00 1.88 -2.68
N GLY A 25 14.44 0.71 -2.96
CA GLY A 25 13.87 0.37 -4.27
C GLY A 25 12.36 0.16 -4.24
N LEU A 26 11.80 -0.10 -3.06
CA LEU A 26 10.39 -0.48 -2.90
C LEU A 26 9.75 0.25 -1.71
N CYS A 27 8.70 1.00 -1.97
CA CYS A 27 7.81 1.55 -0.95
C CYS A 27 6.45 0.86 -1.00
N ILE A 28 5.97 0.37 0.13
CA ILE A 28 4.60 -0.14 0.29
C ILE A 28 3.77 0.96 0.97
N VAL A 29 2.60 1.29 0.44
CA VAL A 29 1.72 2.35 0.95
C VAL A 29 0.43 1.74 1.47
N LEU A 30 0.17 1.94 2.76
CA LEU A 30 -1.02 1.43 3.46
C LEU A 30 -1.87 2.61 3.94
N PRO A 31 -3.04 2.90 3.34
CA PRO A 31 -4.02 3.76 3.97
C PRO A 31 -4.66 3.02 5.15
N SER A 32 -4.78 3.68 6.31
CA SER A 32 -5.32 3.07 7.54
C SER A 32 -6.35 4.01 8.16
N TYR A 33 -7.63 3.65 8.04
CA TYR A 33 -8.75 4.37 8.66
C TYR A 33 -9.52 3.44 9.59
N ASN A 34 -9.40 3.66 10.89
CA ASN A 34 -10.09 2.89 11.92
C ASN A 34 -9.85 1.36 11.83
N GLU A 35 -8.65 0.96 11.41
CA GLU A 35 -8.25 -0.45 11.33
C GLU A 35 -7.94 -1.00 12.71
N THR A 36 -8.38 -2.23 13.01
CA THR A 36 -8.02 -2.95 14.25
C THR A 36 -6.92 -3.97 14.04
N GLU A 37 -6.80 -4.50 12.81
CA GLU A 37 -5.89 -5.59 12.45
C GLU A 37 -4.60 -5.09 11.75
N LEU A 38 -4.25 -3.81 11.89
CA LEU A 38 -3.07 -3.23 11.23
C LEU A 38 -1.79 -4.02 11.54
N GLU A 39 -1.65 -4.52 12.77
CA GLU A 39 -0.50 -5.31 13.19
C GLU A 39 -0.30 -6.57 12.33
N ASP A 40 -1.38 -7.22 11.91
CA ASP A 40 -1.32 -8.41 11.06
C ASP A 40 -0.78 -8.11 9.66
N ALA A 41 -1.20 -6.99 9.06
CA ALA A 41 -0.67 -6.52 7.79
C ALA A 41 0.83 -6.21 7.88
N LEU A 42 1.27 -5.54 8.96
CA LEU A 42 2.69 -5.27 9.20
C LEU A 42 3.48 -6.57 9.40
N ASN A 43 2.95 -7.52 10.16
CA ASN A 43 3.59 -8.82 10.39
C ASN A 43 3.69 -9.64 9.09
N ALA A 44 2.66 -9.63 8.24
CA ALA A 44 2.71 -10.30 6.94
C ALA A 44 3.85 -9.77 6.05
N LEU A 45 4.00 -8.43 5.99
CA LEU A 45 5.10 -7.79 5.26
C LEU A 45 6.47 -8.02 5.93
N ALA A 46 6.51 -8.06 7.26
CA ALA A 46 7.72 -8.35 8.03
C ALA A 46 8.22 -9.78 7.76
N ASN A 47 7.31 -10.74 7.61
CA ASN A 47 7.60 -12.15 7.40
C ASN A 47 7.87 -12.52 5.94
N CYS A 48 7.63 -11.62 4.99
CA CYS A 48 8.01 -11.84 3.60
C CYS A 48 9.52 -12.05 3.44
N LYS A 49 9.89 -12.88 2.46
CA LYS A 49 11.25 -12.95 1.91
C LYS A 49 11.68 -11.54 1.49
N LYS A 50 12.84 -11.13 1.96
CA LYS A 50 13.33 -9.76 1.74
C LYS A 50 13.93 -9.64 0.33
N PRO A 51 13.57 -8.57 -0.41
CA PRO A 51 14.22 -8.27 -1.68
C PRO A 51 15.67 -7.81 -1.45
N THR A 52 16.41 -7.61 -2.53
CA THR A 52 17.79 -7.10 -2.46
C THR A 52 17.81 -5.61 -2.11
N CYS A 53 16.85 -4.83 -2.62
CA CYS A 53 16.70 -3.42 -2.27
C CYS A 53 16.17 -3.22 -0.86
N SER A 54 16.41 -2.02 -0.32
CA SER A 54 15.76 -1.58 0.89
C SER A 54 14.26 -1.34 0.65
N VAL A 55 13.45 -1.61 1.68
CA VAL A 55 11.98 -1.52 1.67
C VAL A 55 11.51 -0.57 2.75
N GLU A 56 10.54 0.28 2.41
CA GLU A 56 9.83 1.09 3.39
C GLU A 56 8.33 0.85 3.30
N VAL A 57 7.71 0.57 4.42
CA VAL A 57 6.26 0.44 4.54
C VAL A 57 5.73 1.72 5.17
N ILE A 58 5.04 2.53 4.38
CA ILE A 58 4.50 3.83 4.75
C ILE A 58 3.01 3.69 5.02
N VAL A 59 2.63 3.80 6.29
CA VAL A 59 1.24 3.74 6.73
C VAL A 59 0.71 5.16 6.93
N VAL A 60 -0.35 5.50 6.21
CA VAL A 60 -1.04 6.79 6.34
C VAL A 60 -2.25 6.59 7.25
N VAL A 61 -2.09 6.97 8.53
CA VAL A 61 -3.16 6.89 9.52
C VAL A 61 -3.98 8.16 9.44
N ASN A 62 -5.25 8.04 9.05
CA ASN A 62 -6.11 9.19 8.80
C ASN A 62 -7.44 9.14 9.54
N TYR A 63 -8.03 10.31 9.81
CA TYR A 63 -9.40 10.45 10.32
C TYR A 63 -9.97 11.86 10.01
N PRO A 64 -11.30 12.00 9.86
CA PRO A 64 -11.94 13.29 9.59
C PRO A 64 -12.06 14.18 10.84
N GLU A 65 -12.29 15.48 10.66
CA GLU A 65 -12.45 16.45 11.75
C GLU A 65 -13.58 16.14 12.75
N ASP A 66 -14.59 15.36 12.36
CA ASP A 66 -15.71 14.93 13.20
C ASP A 66 -15.56 13.50 13.76
N ALA A 67 -14.35 12.93 13.68
CA ALA A 67 -14.07 11.59 14.18
C ALA A 67 -14.43 11.44 15.67
N SER A 68 -15.04 10.30 16.01
CA SER A 68 -15.37 9.97 17.39
C SER A 68 -14.10 9.79 18.24
N ALA A 69 -14.23 9.92 19.57
CA ALA A 69 -13.12 9.67 20.48
C ALA A 69 -12.52 8.26 20.33
N ALA A 70 -13.33 7.26 19.95
CA ALA A 70 -12.87 5.90 19.69
C ALA A 70 -11.97 5.83 18.44
N ILE A 71 -12.36 6.51 17.34
CA ILE A 71 -11.56 6.57 16.11
C ILE A 71 -10.23 7.30 16.36
N VAL A 72 -10.26 8.41 17.11
CA VAL A 72 -9.05 9.15 17.47
C VAL A 72 -8.13 8.29 18.33
N ALA A 73 -8.66 7.60 19.34
CA ALA A 73 -7.89 6.69 20.17
C ALA A 73 -7.26 5.55 19.36
N ASN A 74 -8.03 4.93 18.46
CA ASN A 74 -7.54 3.87 17.59
C ASN A 74 -6.43 4.38 16.64
N ALA A 75 -6.58 5.58 16.05
CA ALA A 75 -5.55 6.17 15.22
C ALA A 75 -4.23 6.38 15.97
N LEU A 76 -4.29 6.87 17.22
CA LEU A 76 -3.09 7.02 18.06
C LEU A 76 -2.47 5.66 18.42
N GLU A 77 -3.29 4.63 18.60
CA GLU A 77 -2.79 3.27 18.84
C GLU A 77 -2.11 2.69 17.60
N CYS A 78 -2.69 2.86 16.41
CA CYS A 78 -2.07 2.48 15.15
C CYS A 78 -0.67 3.10 14.99
N ILE A 79 -0.49 4.38 15.35
CA ILE A 79 0.83 5.03 15.33
C ILE A 79 1.82 4.28 16.23
N LYS A 80 1.43 3.92 17.46
CA LYS A 80 2.31 3.18 18.38
C LYS A 80 2.62 1.78 17.87
N VAL A 81 1.67 1.10 17.24
CA VAL A 81 1.87 -0.21 16.62
C VAL A 81 2.94 -0.12 15.54
N ILE A 82 2.85 0.87 14.65
CA ILE A 82 3.84 1.11 13.58
C ILE A 82 5.22 1.40 14.17
N GLU A 83 5.32 2.30 15.15
CA GLU A 83 6.58 2.65 15.80
C GLU A 83 7.20 1.48 16.57
N THR A 84 6.37 0.60 17.15
CA THR A 84 6.83 -0.61 17.83
C THR A 84 7.32 -1.65 16.84
N ALA A 85 6.59 -1.85 15.74
CA ALA A 85 7.01 -2.73 14.66
C ALA A 85 8.35 -2.29 14.04
N ASP A 86 8.55 -0.99 13.78
CA ASP A 86 9.82 -0.45 13.24
C ASP A 86 10.99 -0.73 14.20
N ARG A 87 10.77 -0.48 15.50
CA ARG A 87 11.77 -0.75 16.55
C ARG A 87 12.08 -2.23 16.71
N ASN A 88 11.09 -3.10 16.55
CA ASN A 88 11.28 -4.55 16.67
C ASN A 88 12.05 -5.13 15.48
N ILE A 89 11.79 -4.64 14.27
CA ILE A 89 12.58 -5.02 13.09
C ILE A 89 14.02 -4.51 13.21
N ASN A 90 14.21 -3.29 13.73
CA ASN A 90 15.53 -2.69 13.96
C ASN A 90 16.48 -2.83 12.75
N SER A 91 15.99 -2.55 11.54
CA SER A 91 16.74 -2.70 10.30
C SER A 91 16.83 -1.38 9.56
N GLY A 92 18.02 -1.04 9.04
CA GLY A 92 18.18 0.12 8.16
C GLY A 92 17.54 -0.08 6.78
N SER A 93 17.50 -1.33 6.29
CA SER A 93 17.01 -1.70 4.96
C SER A 93 15.54 -2.11 4.94
N PHE A 94 14.87 -2.20 6.10
CA PHE A 94 13.44 -2.48 6.17
C PHE A 94 12.83 -1.64 7.28
N ARG A 95 11.96 -0.70 6.92
CA ARG A 95 11.38 0.28 7.86
C ARG A 95 9.86 0.30 7.82
N PHE A 96 9.25 0.52 8.97
CA PHE A 96 7.85 0.91 9.10
C PHE A 96 7.76 2.39 9.47
N LEU A 97 6.97 3.14 8.70
CA LEU A 97 6.91 4.60 8.80
C LEU A 97 5.45 5.05 8.87
N ALA A 98 5.13 5.91 9.84
CA ALA A 98 3.80 6.47 10.00
C ALA A 98 3.70 7.89 9.41
N ILE A 99 2.60 8.17 8.73
CA ILE A 99 2.18 9.52 8.35
C ILE A 99 0.86 9.84 9.05
N PRO A 100 0.85 10.71 10.07
CA PRO A 100 -0.38 11.16 10.71
C PRO A 100 -1.10 12.17 9.80
N ALA A 101 -2.24 11.78 9.25
CA ALA A 101 -3.10 12.60 8.40
C ALA A 101 -4.43 12.87 9.12
N PHE A 102 -4.37 13.63 10.20
CA PHE A 102 -5.47 13.83 11.15
C PHE A 102 -6.34 15.04 10.82
N ASN A 103 -7.56 15.06 11.36
CA ASN A 103 -8.52 16.16 11.25
C ASN A 103 -8.76 16.60 9.79
N LEU A 104 -8.91 15.62 8.89
CA LEU A 104 -9.16 15.90 7.48
C LEU A 104 -10.58 16.46 7.29
N ILE A 105 -10.75 17.37 6.33
CA ILE A 105 -12.08 17.79 5.91
C ILE A 105 -12.86 16.55 5.47
N ILE A 106 -14.10 16.36 5.95
CA ILE A 106 -14.90 15.13 5.78
C ILE A 106 -14.92 14.62 4.33
N LYS A 107 -15.20 15.50 3.36
CA LYS A 107 -15.23 15.18 1.91
C LYS A 107 -13.90 14.66 1.34
N HIS A 108 -12.82 14.78 2.10
CA HIS A 108 -11.46 14.41 1.71
C HIS A 108 -10.89 13.28 2.56
N ALA A 109 -11.58 12.82 3.61
CA ALA A 109 -11.09 11.78 4.52
C ALA A 109 -11.17 10.35 3.97
N GLY A 110 -11.52 10.17 2.69
CA GLY A 110 -11.58 8.85 2.06
C GLY A 110 -10.21 8.27 1.73
N VAL A 111 -10.18 6.95 1.49
CA VAL A 111 -8.99 6.15 1.15
C VAL A 111 -8.15 6.73 0.02
N GLY A 112 -8.77 7.39 -0.96
CA GLY A 112 -8.06 7.98 -2.11
C GLY A 112 -7.09 9.10 -1.72
N LEU A 113 -7.44 9.93 -0.72
CA LEU A 113 -6.51 10.96 -0.24
C LEU A 113 -5.36 10.33 0.53
N ALA A 114 -5.65 9.39 1.44
CA ALA A 114 -4.64 8.69 2.22
C ALA A 114 -3.62 8.00 1.30
N ARG A 115 -4.12 7.26 0.29
CA ARG A 115 -3.28 6.65 -0.75
C ARG A 115 -2.43 7.67 -1.49
N ARG A 116 -3.01 8.79 -1.95
CA ARG A 116 -2.26 9.86 -2.62
C ARG A 116 -1.17 10.45 -1.72
N THR A 117 -1.46 10.68 -0.44
CA THR A 117 -0.50 11.21 0.54
C THR A 117 0.68 10.26 0.70
N GLY A 118 0.42 8.97 0.91
CA GLY A 118 1.47 7.96 1.07
C GLY A 118 2.29 7.76 -0.21
N MET A 119 1.63 7.71 -1.37
CA MET A 119 2.33 7.58 -2.67
C MET A 119 3.18 8.80 -3.00
N ASN A 120 2.75 10.02 -2.62
CA ASN A 120 3.57 11.21 -2.79
C ASN A 120 4.83 11.16 -1.91
N GLU A 121 4.70 10.71 -0.66
CA GLU A 121 5.84 10.52 0.23
C GLU A 121 6.78 9.45 -0.32
N ALA A 122 6.25 8.29 -0.69
CA ALA A 122 7.01 7.20 -1.32
C ALA A 122 7.78 7.68 -2.56
N ALA A 123 7.12 8.37 -3.48
CA ALA A 123 7.75 8.92 -4.67
C ALA A 123 8.88 9.91 -4.32
N TRP A 124 8.66 10.78 -3.34
CA TRP A 124 9.69 11.72 -2.89
C TRP A 124 10.92 11.01 -2.31
N ARG A 125 10.71 9.96 -1.53
CA ARG A 125 11.78 9.17 -0.91
C ARG A 125 12.55 8.35 -1.95
N LEU A 126 11.85 7.66 -2.85
CA LEU A 126 12.47 6.91 -3.95
C LEU A 126 13.28 7.80 -4.91
N LEU A 127 12.92 9.08 -5.06
CA LEU A 127 13.71 10.03 -5.85
C LEU A 127 15.05 10.42 -5.24
N LYS A 128 15.20 10.23 -3.91
CA LYS A 128 16.45 10.46 -3.19
C LYS A 128 17.33 9.21 -3.14
N SER A 129 16.76 8.05 -3.44
CA SER A 129 17.46 6.77 -3.54
C SER A 129 18.36 6.69 -4.78
N LYS A 130 19.37 5.83 -4.71
CA LYS A 130 20.24 5.44 -5.82
C LYS A 130 19.80 4.16 -6.52
N SER A 131 18.73 3.52 -6.06
CA SER A 131 18.17 2.32 -6.70
C SER A 131 17.80 2.57 -8.16
N ASP A 132 18.10 1.58 -9.01
CA ASP A 132 17.84 1.60 -10.46
C ASP A 132 16.34 1.54 -10.78
N TYR A 133 15.55 0.94 -9.88
CA TYR A 133 14.09 0.90 -9.93
C TYR A 133 13.47 1.59 -8.71
N LYS A 134 12.26 2.10 -8.88
CA LYS A 134 11.56 2.94 -7.89
C LYS A 134 10.10 2.51 -7.81
N ILE A 135 9.82 1.50 -7.01
CA ILE A 135 8.52 0.82 -6.99
C ILE A 135 7.68 1.36 -5.84
N ILE A 136 6.42 1.68 -6.13
CA ILE A 136 5.39 2.01 -5.14
C ILE A 136 4.29 0.97 -5.26
N ALA A 137 4.06 0.19 -4.22
CA ALA A 137 2.96 -0.77 -4.15
C ALA A 137 1.90 -0.29 -3.15
N CYS A 138 0.63 -0.35 -3.52
CA CYS A 138 -0.50 -0.12 -2.62
C CYS A 138 -0.89 -1.43 -1.97
N PHE A 139 -1.09 -1.40 -0.66
CA PHE A 139 -1.46 -2.56 0.14
C PHE A 139 -2.56 -2.15 1.11
N ASP A 140 -3.55 -3.02 1.31
CA ASP A 140 -4.66 -2.74 2.22
C ASP A 140 -4.27 -3.11 3.65
N ALA A 141 -4.68 -2.28 4.62
CA ALA A 141 -4.22 -2.37 6.01
C ALA A 141 -4.89 -3.51 6.81
N ASP A 142 -5.89 -4.17 6.22
CA ASP A 142 -6.64 -5.33 6.74
C ASP A 142 -6.27 -6.63 6.01
N SER A 143 -5.21 -6.63 5.20
CA SER A 143 -4.85 -7.72 4.30
C SER A 143 -3.54 -8.41 4.67
N GLY A 144 -3.46 -9.72 4.38
CA GLY A 144 -2.22 -10.50 4.41
C GLY A 144 -1.55 -10.57 3.03
N CYS A 145 -0.37 -11.20 2.96
CA CYS A 145 0.30 -11.45 1.69
C CYS A 145 1.09 -12.76 1.68
N SER A 146 1.35 -13.29 0.49
CA SER A 146 2.24 -14.46 0.31
C SER A 146 3.69 -14.10 0.62
N GLU A 147 4.46 -15.06 1.12
CA GLU A 147 5.86 -14.83 1.55
C GLU A 147 6.79 -14.26 0.47
N ASN A 148 6.47 -14.44 -0.82
CA ASN A 148 7.27 -13.95 -1.93
C ASN A 148 6.84 -12.55 -2.44
N TYR A 149 5.81 -11.93 -1.84
CA TYR A 149 5.22 -10.67 -2.30
C TYR A 149 6.25 -9.58 -2.62
N LEU A 150 7.19 -9.31 -1.70
CA LEU A 150 8.20 -8.26 -1.89
C LEU A 150 9.24 -8.61 -2.96
N CYS A 151 9.71 -9.86 -2.99
CA CYS A 151 10.69 -10.31 -3.97
C CYS A 151 10.10 -10.31 -5.38
N GLU A 152 8.86 -10.78 -5.57
CA GLU A 152 8.23 -10.79 -6.91
C GLU A 152 8.00 -9.37 -7.46
N LEU A 153 7.68 -8.41 -6.57
CA LEU A 153 7.62 -7.00 -6.96
C LEU A 153 8.98 -6.51 -7.47
N GLU A 154 10.05 -6.73 -6.71
CA GLU A 154 11.41 -6.36 -7.15
C GLU A 154 11.78 -7.05 -8.49
N GLN A 155 11.57 -8.36 -8.59
CA GLN A 155 11.93 -9.16 -9.76
C GLN A 155 11.17 -8.74 -11.02
N LEU A 156 9.91 -8.31 -10.91
CA LEU A 156 9.16 -7.80 -12.06
C LEU A 156 9.85 -6.58 -12.68
N TRP A 157 10.29 -5.62 -11.87
CA TRP A 157 10.97 -4.42 -12.38
C TRP A 157 12.42 -4.66 -12.80
N ILE A 158 13.10 -5.64 -12.20
CA ILE A 158 14.42 -6.08 -12.68
C ILE A 158 14.31 -6.73 -14.06
N SER A 159 13.34 -7.64 -14.24
CA SER A 159 13.18 -8.41 -15.47
C SER A 159 12.48 -7.64 -16.60
N LYS A 160 11.63 -6.68 -16.24
CA LYS A 160 10.86 -5.84 -17.17
C LYS A 160 10.90 -4.36 -16.74
N PRO A 161 12.04 -3.67 -16.93
CA PRO A 161 12.21 -2.28 -16.49
C PRO A 161 11.23 -1.28 -17.12
N GLU A 162 10.60 -1.64 -18.24
CA GLU A 162 9.57 -0.85 -18.93
C GLU A 162 8.17 -0.93 -18.27
N THR A 163 8.02 -1.75 -17.22
CA THR A 163 6.76 -1.90 -16.49
C THR A 163 6.36 -0.58 -15.85
N ALA A 164 5.29 0.05 -16.36
CA ALA A 164 4.75 1.26 -15.76
C ALA A 164 3.90 0.97 -14.51
N ALA A 165 3.12 -0.12 -14.57
CA ALA A 165 2.27 -0.58 -13.48
C ALA A 165 1.85 -2.04 -13.66
N CYS A 166 1.49 -2.69 -12.56
CA CYS A 166 0.86 -4.00 -12.55
C CYS A 166 -0.27 -4.08 -11.54
N SER A 167 -1.24 -4.95 -11.81
CA SER A 167 -2.19 -5.42 -10.81
C SER A 167 -1.57 -6.61 -10.09
N ILE A 168 -1.72 -6.65 -8.77
CA ILE A 168 -1.28 -7.76 -7.95
C ILE A 168 -2.47 -8.70 -7.78
N ARG A 169 -2.21 -10.01 -7.91
CA ARG A 169 -3.23 -11.03 -7.71
C ARG A 169 -3.77 -10.95 -6.28
N TYR A 170 -5.09 -10.99 -6.14
CA TYR A 170 -5.79 -11.01 -4.87
C TYR A 170 -6.79 -12.17 -4.81
N GLU A 171 -7.15 -12.56 -3.59
CA GLU A 171 -8.21 -13.51 -3.28
C GLU A 171 -8.72 -13.25 -1.85
N HIS A 172 -10.03 -13.15 -1.69
CA HIS A 172 -10.68 -13.07 -0.39
C HIS A 172 -10.96 -14.48 0.15
N PRO A 173 -10.98 -14.67 1.48
CA PRO A 173 -11.46 -15.90 2.09
C PRO A 173 -12.88 -16.22 1.62
N LEU A 174 -13.13 -17.48 1.27
CA LEU A 174 -14.44 -17.97 0.83
C LEU A 174 -15.20 -18.71 1.94
N GLU A 175 -14.57 -18.88 3.09
CA GLU A 175 -15.11 -19.52 4.29
C GLU A 175 -14.34 -19.01 5.52
N GLY A 176 -14.93 -19.19 6.71
CA GLY A 176 -14.33 -18.83 7.99
C GLY A 176 -15.39 -18.49 9.05
N ASP A 177 -14.93 -18.07 10.22
CA ASP A 177 -15.80 -17.77 11.37
C ASP A 177 -15.96 -16.26 11.62
N SER A 178 -15.25 -15.41 10.85
CA SER A 178 -15.25 -13.96 11.03
C SER A 178 -16.53 -13.29 10.54
N PHE A 179 -17.22 -13.91 9.57
CA PHE A 179 -18.41 -13.37 8.93
C PHE A 179 -19.49 -14.44 8.74
N SER A 180 -20.71 -14.02 8.41
CA SER A 180 -21.76 -14.97 8.09
C SER A 180 -21.53 -15.63 6.72
N PRO A 181 -22.09 -16.84 6.47
CA PRO A 181 -21.97 -17.51 5.17
C PRO A 181 -22.40 -16.66 3.96
N GLU A 182 -23.36 -15.75 4.15
CA GLU A 182 -23.84 -14.84 3.11
C GLU A 182 -22.78 -13.83 2.69
N VAL A 183 -21.92 -13.38 3.61
CA VAL A 183 -20.81 -12.46 3.31
C VAL A 183 -19.76 -13.18 2.45
N TYR A 184 -19.43 -14.42 2.80
CA TYR A 184 -18.51 -15.25 2.02
C TYR A 184 -19.04 -15.56 0.62
N GLN A 185 -20.35 -15.82 0.50
CA GLN A 185 -20.98 -16.02 -0.80
C GLN A 185 -20.99 -14.73 -1.63
N ALA A 186 -21.26 -13.58 -1.01
CA ALA A 186 -21.27 -12.29 -1.69
C ALA A 186 -19.87 -11.93 -2.22
N ILE A 187 -18.81 -12.13 -1.44
CA ILE A 187 -17.44 -11.84 -1.89
C ILE A 187 -17.00 -12.80 -3.00
N ALA A 188 -17.40 -14.08 -2.94
CA ALA A 188 -17.18 -15.04 -4.01
C ALA A 188 -17.81 -14.58 -5.33
N GLN A 189 -19.08 -14.15 -5.29
CA GLN A 189 -19.80 -13.65 -6.46
C GLN A 189 -19.17 -12.36 -7.02
N TYR A 190 -18.76 -11.45 -6.13
CA TYR A 190 -18.07 -10.22 -6.49
C TYR A 190 -16.76 -10.51 -7.25
N GLU A 191 -15.91 -11.38 -6.71
CA GLU A 191 -14.67 -11.76 -7.38
C GLU A 191 -14.91 -12.47 -8.71
N LEU A 192 -15.87 -13.41 -8.75
CA LEU A 192 -16.21 -14.13 -9.98
C LEU A 192 -16.65 -13.16 -11.08
N HIS A 193 -17.46 -12.16 -10.73
CA HIS A 193 -17.90 -11.12 -11.65
C HIS A 193 -16.71 -10.34 -12.22
N LEU A 194 -15.77 -9.90 -11.37
CA LEU A 194 -14.59 -9.17 -11.81
C LEU A 194 -13.70 -10.00 -12.75
N ARG A 195 -13.45 -11.26 -12.38
CA ARG A 195 -12.66 -12.19 -13.21
C ARG A 195 -13.33 -12.47 -14.54
N TYR A 196 -14.63 -12.76 -14.52
CA TYR A 196 -15.44 -12.97 -15.72
C TYR A 196 -15.41 -11.75 -16.65
N TYR A 197 -15.55 -10.53 -16.11
CA TYR A 197 -15.51 -9.31 -16.92
C TYR A 197 -14.19 -9.15 -17.68
N VAL A 198 -13.06 -9.39 -16.99
CA VAL A 198 -11.74 -9.32 -17.60
C VAL A 198 -11.55 -10.42 -18.65
N ASP A 199 -11.95 -11.66 -18.35
CA ASP A 199 -11.80 -12.80 -19.26
C ASP A 199 -12.72 -12.70 -20.49
N ALA A 200 -13.95 -12.20 -20.32
CA ALA A 200 -14.84 -11.90 -21.45
C ALA A 200 -14.24 -10.83 -22.36
N GLY A 201 -13.63 -9.78 -21.79
CA GLY A 201 -12.88 -8.78 -22.54
C GLY A 201 -11.71 -9.38 -23.33
N ARG A 202 -10.92 -10.26 -22.70
CA ARG A 202 -9.81 -10.98 -23.36
C ARG A 202 -10.32 -11.85 -24.51
N TYR A 203 -11.43 -12.56 -24.31
CA TYR A 203 -12.05 -13.41 -25.31
C TYR A 203 -12.43 -12.63 -26.58
N ILE A 204 -13.00 -11.43 -26.43
CA ILE A 204 -13.32 -10.55 -27.58
C ILE A 204 -12.13 -9.72 -28.07
N LYS A 205 -10.92 -9.94 -27.54
CA LYS A 205 -9.69 -9.19 -27.83
C LYS A 205 -9.83 -7.69 -27.59
N HIS A 206 -10.58 -7.30 -26.56
CA HIS A 206 -10.68 -5.90 -26.17
C HIS A 206 -9.31 -5.39 -25.67
N PRO A 207 -8.81 -4.23 -26.16
CA PRO A 207 -7.43 -3.80 -25.93
C PRO A 207 -7.14 -3.41 -24.47
N PHE A 208 -8.18 -3.19 -23.65
CA PHE A 208 -8.07 -2.76 -22.26
C PHE A 208 -8.57 -3.81 -21.26
N SER A 209 -8.44 -5.10 -21.58
CA SER A 209 -8.86 -6.21 -20.70
C SER A 209 -7.83 -6.51 -19.60
N TYR A 210 -7.62 -5.50 -18.77
CA TYR A 210 -6.77 -5.54 -17.59
C TYR A 210 -7.62 -5.56 -16.32
N GLN A 211 -7.07 -6.15 -15.26
CA GLN A 211 -7.66 -6.03 -13.94
C GLN A 211 -7.47 -4.59 -13.46
N THR A 212 -8.52 -3.79 -13.50
CA THR A 212 -8.50 -2.36 -13.08
C THR A 212 -9.12 -2.14 -11.72
N VAL A 213 -9.83 -3.15 -11.20
CA VAL A 213 -10.47 -3.15 -9.89
C VAL A 213 -9.92 -4.34 -9.10
N GLY A 214 -9.38 -4.08 -7.93
CA GLY A 214 -8.76 -5.08 -7.06
C GLY A 214 -8.01 -4.41 -5.91
N SER A 215 -7.72 -5.21 -4.88
CA SER A 215 -7.20 -4.72 -3.60
C SER A 215 -5.76 -4.20 -3.66
N SER A 216 -4.96 -4.58 -4.67
CA SER A 216 -3.54 -4.21 -4.70
C SER A 216 -2.98 -3.96 -6.11
N MET A 217 -2.15 -2.92 -6.22
CA MET A 217 -1.47 -2.50 -7.45
C MET A 217 -0.06 -2.00 -7.13
N ALA A 218 0.85 -2.06 -8.10
CA ALA A 218 2.16 -1.42 -8.01
C ALA A 218 2.49 -0.61 -9.27
N CYS A 219 3.33 0.41 -9.12
CA CYS A 219 3.77 1.30 -10.19
C CYS A 219 5.18 1.85 -9.96
N SER A 220 5.79 2.43 -10.99
CA SER A 220 7.10 3.12 -10.90
C SER A 220 7.17 4.41 -11.70
#